data_AF-A0A2N0NEZ4-F1
#
_entry.id   AF-A0A2N0NEZ4-F1
#
_cell.length_a   1.000
_cell.length_b   1.000
_cell.length_c   1.000
_cell.angle_alpha   90.00
_cell.angle_beta   90.00
_cell.angle_gamma   90.00
#
_symmetry.space_group_name_H-M   'P 1'
#
loop_
_entity.id
_entity.type
_entity.pdbx_description
1 polymer ?
#
loop_
_entity_poly.entity_id
_entity_poly.type
_entity_poly.pdbx_seq_one_letter_code
_entity_poly.pdbx_strand_id
1 'polypeptide(L)'
;VQDPKHAKKTARNQLHSGARLLVLGNNVMLYRHLLTLAQAKNHAIYIRDVVNVDKQDDGAAYRLFHSDVLEQMYQNELENNEMQSLFVYLFVLGDLFDSYLNRNIFHKERIIMAMRGYFFLNMWAEYIES
;
A
#
# COMPACT_ATOMS: atom_id res chain seq x y z
N VAL A 1 6.34 -20.59 2.05
CA VAL A 1 5.80 -19.26 1.66
C VAL A 1 4.74 -18.90 2.68
N GLN A 2 4.92 -17.79 3.39
CA GLN A 2 3.95 -17.23 4.34
C GLN A 2 2.66 -16.82 3.58
N ASP A 3 1.49 -16.84 4.23
CA ASP A 3 0.20 -16.51 3.58
C ASP A 3 0.21 -15.07 3.01
N PRO A 4 0.09 -14.88 1.68
CA PRO A 4 0.09 -13.55 1.06
C PRO A 4 -1.06 -12.65 1.52
N LYS A 5 -2.20 -13.23 1.93
CA LYS A 5 -3.30 -12.45 2.51
C LYS A 5 -2.93 -11.88 3.87
N HIS A 6 -2.24 -12.68 4.68
CA HIS A 6 -1.71 -12.24 5.96
C HIS A 6 -0.67 -11.13 5.79
N ALA A 7 0.24 -11.27 4.81
CA ALA A 7 1.20 -10.22 4.48
C ALA A 7 0.53 -8.90 4.06
N LYS A 8 -0.52 -8.97 3.23
CA LYS A 8 -1.34 -7.81 2.82
C LYS A 8 -1.96 -7.09 4.02
N LYS A 9 -2.55 -7.85 4.96
CA LYS A 9 -3.08 -7.29 6.21
C LYS A 9 -2.00 -6.63 7.06
N THR A 10 -0.86 -7.28 7.21
CA THR A 10 0.26 -6.73 7.98
C THR A 10 0.75 -5.42 7.37
N ALA A 11 0.95 -5.36 6.05
CA ALA A 11 1.33 -4.15 5.35
C ALA A 11 0.33 -3.00 5.58
N ARG A 12 -0.97 -3.25 5.39
CA ARG A 12 -2.02 -2.27 5.73
C ARG A 12 -1.90 -1.82 7.19
N ASN A 13 -1.82 -2.76 8.12
CA ASN A 13 -1.83 -2.45 9.55
C ASN A 13 -0.62 -1.61 10.00
N GLN A 14 0.53 -1.67 9.31
CA GLN A 14 1.65 -0.77 9.58
C GLN A 14 1.31 0.70 9.32
N LEU A 15 0.49 0.99 8.30
CA LEU A 15 0.03 2.36 8.00
C LEU A 15 -0.96 2.91 9.04
N HIS A 16 -1.64 2.04 9.79
CA HIS A 16 -2.55 2.43 10.88
C HIS A 16 -1.84 2.57 12.25
N SER A 17 -0.57 2.18 12.34
CA SER A 17 0.17 2.25 13.59
C SER A 17 0.60 3.69 13.89
N GLY A 18 -0.14 4.42 14.71
CA GLY A 18 0.26 5.76 15.16
C GLY A 18 1.55 5.79 16.01
N ALA A 19 2.00 4.64 16.50
CA ALA A 19 3.22 4.50 17.31
C ALA A 19 4.50 4.26 16.49
N ARG A 20 4.38 4.01 15.17
CA ARG A 20 5.52 3.70 14.29
C ARG A 20 5.44 4.55 13.03
N LEU A 21 6.54 5.17 12.67
CA LEU A 21 6.67 5.99 11.48
C LEU A 21 7.28 5.15 10.36
N LEU A 22 6.60 5.06 9.21
CA LEU A 22 7.19 4.50 8.01
C LEU A 22 7.83 5.63 7.20
N VAL A 23 9.10 5.47 6.84
CA VAL A 23 9.88 6.45 6.08
C VAL A 23 10.28 5.83 4.76
N LEU A 24 10.20 6.59 3.66
CA LEU A 24 10.70 6.17 2.36
C LEU A 24 11.32 7.38 1.65
N GLY A 25 12.64 7.35 1.47
CA GLY A 25 13.39 8.53 1.02
C GLY A 25 13.15 9.72 1.95
N ASN A 26 12.90 10.90 1.40
CA ASN A 26 12.70 12.12 2.19
C ASN A 26 11.25 12.30 2.70
N ASN A 27 10.39 11.29 2.53
CA ASN A 27 8.97 11.37 2.82
C ASN A 27 8.56 10.35 3.89
N VAL A 28 7.49 10.66 4.60
CA VAL A 28 6.89 9.80 5.62
C VAL A 28 5.53 9.29 5.18
N MET A 29 5.14 8.09 5.61
CA MET A 29 3.78 7.57 5.44
C MET A 29 3.07 7.60 6.79
N LEU A 30 1.94 8.31 6.83
CA LEU A 30 1.22 8.60 8.06
C LEU A 30 -0.23 8.17 7.95
N TYR A 31 -0.85 7.84 9.08
CA TYR A 31 -2.28 7.57 9.17
C TYR A 31 -3.14 8.68 8.54
N ARG A 32 -2.74 9.96 8.69
CA ARG A 32 -3.43 11.10 8.08
C ARG A 32 -3.54 10.99 6.56
N HIS A 33 -2.58 10.35 5.89
CA HIS A 33 -2.62 10.18 4.43
C HIS A 33 -3.78 9.26 4.02
N LEU A 34 -4.01 8.18 4.78
CA LEU A 34 -5.17 7.30 4.59
C LEU A 34 -6.49 8.03 4.86
N LEU A 35 -6.51 8.86 5.90
CA LEU A 35 -7.70 9.66 6.23
C LEU A 35 -8.06 10.63 5.11
N THR A 36 -7.06 11.33 4.54
CA THR A 36 -7.25 12.19 3.38
C THR A 36 -7.86 11.44 2.19
N LEU A 37 -7.38 10.22 1.90
CA LEU A 37 -7.94 9.40 0.82
C LEU A 37 -9.41 9.03 1.08
N ALA A 38 -9.74 8.63 2.30
CA ALA A 38 -11.11 8.25 2.66
C ALA A 38 -12.10 9.43 2.72
N GLN A 39 -11.60 10.67 2.84
CA GLN A 39 -12.40 11.89 2.90
C GLN A 39 -12.50 12.64 1.57
N ALA A 40 -11.73 12.23 0.56
CA ALA A 40 -11.76 12.86 -0.75
C ALA A 40 -13.14 12.69 -1.43
N LYS A 41 -13.48 13.62 -2.33
CA LYS A 41 -14.75 13.57 -3.08
C LYS A 41 -14.87 12.32 -3.96
N ASN A 42 -13.75 11.81 -4.47
CA ASN A 42 -13.62 10.62 -5.31
C ASN A 42 -12.98 9.46 -4.53
N HIS A 43 -13.42 9.20 -3.31
CA HIS A 43 -12.81 8.18 -2.44
C HIS A 43 -12.93 6.74 -3.03
N ALA A 44 -11.81 6.07 -3.20
CA ALA A 44 -11.75 4.65 -3.58
C ALA A 44 -11.84 3.71 -2.36
N ILE A 45 -11.52 4.23 -1.17
CA ILE A 45 -11.67 3.54 0.13
C ILE A 45 -12.72 4.24 0.99
N TYR A 46 -13.36 3.49 1.89
CA TYR A 46 -14.39 4.03 2.78
C TYR A 46 -13.79 4.52 4.10
N ILE A 47 -14.47 5.45 4.78
CA ILE A 47 -14.04 5.90 6.11
C ILE A 47 -13.90 4.75 7.13
N ARG A 48 -14.74 3.72 7.03
CA ARG A 48 -14.68 2.49 7.86
C ARG A 48 -13.45 1.62 7.57
N ASP A 49 -12.81 1.79 6.42
CA ASP A 49 -11.58 1.07 6.06
C ASP A 49 -10.36 1.70 6.75
N VAL A 50 -10.53 2.90 7.31
CA VAL A 50 -9.46 3.68 7.94
C VAL A 50 -9.69 3.87 9.44
N VAL A 51 -10.89 4.31 9.81
CA VAL A 51 -11.28 4.63 11.18
C VAL A 51 -11.88 3.40 11.85
N ASN A 52 -11.36 3.03 13.03
CA ASN A 52 -11.81 1.87 13.81
C ASN A 52 -11.85 0.56 12.98
N VAL A 53 -10.92 0.43 12.03
CA VAL A 53 -10.87 -0.73 11.14
C VAL A 53 -10.58 -2.00 11.93
N ASP A 54 -11.29 -3.08 11.60
CA ASP A 54 -10.95 -4.40 12.09
C ASP A 54 -9.60 -4.84 11.49
N LYS A 55 -8.64 -5.16 12.36
CA LYS A 55 -7.29 -5.63 11.98
C LYS A 55 -7.33 -6.93 11.18
N GLN A 56 -8.44 -7.69 11.22
CA GLN A 56 -8.66 -8.91 10.45
C GLN A 56 -9.46 -8.72 9.16
N ASP A 57 -9.98 -7.51 8.87
CA ASP A 57 -10.78 -7.25 7.67
C ASP A 57 -9.91 -7.35 6.39
N ASP A 58 -10.00 -8.50 5.72
CA ASP A 58 -9.32 -8.75 4.44
C ASP A 58 -9.86 -7.83 3.32
N GLY A 59 -11.13 -7.44 3.39
CA GLY A 59 -11.78 -6.60 2.39
C GLY A 59 -11.25 -5.16 2.40
N ALA A 60 -11.07 -4.57 3.60
CA ALA A 60 -10.44 -3.26 3.72
C ALA A 60 -8.98 -3.28 3.24
N ALA A 61 -8.24 -4.36 3.53
CA ALA A 61 -6.88 -4.51 2.99
C ALA A 61 -6.88 -4.69 1.47
N TYR A 62 -7.84 -5.41 0.89
CA TYR A 62 -7.98 -5.55 -0.55
C TYR A 62 -8.26 -4.21 -1.24
N ARG A 63 -9.21 -3.41 -0.70
CA ARG A 63 -9.54 -2.09 -1.23
C ARG A 63 -8.35 -1.13 -1.18
N LEU A 64 -7.60 -1.10 -0.08
CA LEU A 64 -6.46 -0.18 0.04
C LEU A 64 -5.38 -0.41 -1.02
N PHE A 65 -5.11 -1.68 -1.38
CA PHE A 65 -4.12 -2.04 -2.39
C PHE A 65 -4.71 -2.17 -3.80
N HIS A 66 -5.94 -1.68 -4.03
CA HIS A 66 -6.58 -1.72 -5.35
C HIS A 66 -6.11 -0.56 -6.23
N SER A 67 -6.13 -0.76 -7.55
CA SER A 67 -5.70 0.25 -8.54
C SER A 67 -6.49 1.55 -8.44
N ASP A 68 -7.76 1.49 -8.04
CA ASP A 68 -8.62 2.67 -7.91
C ASP A 68 -8.09 3.67 -6.88
N VAL A 69 -7.36 3.20 -5.86
CA VAL A 69 -6.70 4.07 -4.88
C VAL A 69 -5.54 4.82 -5.52
N LEU A 70 -4.76 4.14 -6.36
CA LEU A 70 -3.67 4.78 -7.12
C LEU A 70 -4.23 5.78 -8.14
N GLU A 71 -5.33 5.42 -8.81
CA GLU A 71 -6.04 6.33 -9.71
C GLU A 71 -6.56 7.56 -8.96
N GLN A 72 -7.21 7.37 -7.80
CA GLN A 72 -7.63 8.48 -6.94
C GLN A 72 -6.45 9.40 -6.59
N MET A 73 -5.30 8.84 -6.21
CA MET A 73 -4.09 9.61 -5.88
C MET A 73 -3.55 10.37 -7.10
N TYR A 74 -3.62 9.78 -8.28
CA TYR A 74 -3.19 10.40 -9.53
C TYR A 74 -4.11 11.55 -9.96
N GLN A 75 -5.43 11.35 -9.88
CA GLN A 75 -6.45 12.32 -10.31
C GLN A 75 -6.55 13.54 -9.39
N ASN A 76 -6.22 13.39 -8.11
CA ASN A 76 -6.16 14.52 -7.18
C ASN A 76 -4.84 15.32 -7.27
N GLU A 77 -4.06 15.06 -8.33
CA GLU A 77 -2.71 15.54 -8.61
C GLU A 77 -1.74 15.31 -7.44
N LEU A 78 -0.68 14.52 -7.67
CA LEU A 78 0.44 14.36 -6.72
C LEU A 78 1.28 15.66 -6.58
N GLU A 79 0.66 16.84 -6.70
CA GLU A 79 1.30 18.15 -6.50
C GLU A 79 1.90 18.25 -5.10
N ASN A 80 1.33 17.52 -4.14
CA ASN A 80 1.90 17.42 -2.80
C ASN A 80 2.86 16.21 -2.70
N ASN A 81 4.16 16.50 -2.58
CA ASN A 81 5.24 15.54 -2.34
C ASN A 81 4.95 14.58 -1.17
N GLU A 82 4.12 15.00 -0.19
CA GLU A 82 3.75 14.22 0.99
C GLU A 82 3.09 12.85 0.68
N MET A 83 2.40 12.69 -0.46
CA MET A 83 1.71 11.44 -0.82
C MET A 83 2.57 10.45 -1.62
N GLN A 84 3.75 10.87 -2.10
CA GLN A 84 4.57 10.08 -3.01
C GLN A 84 5.07 8.78 -2.37
N SER A 85 5.49 8.84 -1.10
CA SER A 85 5.94 7.64 -0.37
C SER A 85 4.82 6.62 -0.23
N LEU A 86 3.60 7.08 0.09
CA LEU A 86 2.42 6.23 0.18
C LEU A 86 2.07 5.64 -1.19
N PHE A 87 2.13 6.43 -2.26
CA PHE A 87 1.86 5.96 -3.62
C PHE A 87 2.79 4.81 -4.00
N VAL A 88 4.10 5.00 -3.81
CA VAL A 88 5.12 3.97 -4.11
C VAL A 88 4.89 2.72 -3.26
N TYR A 89 4.60 2.89 -1.97
CA TYR A 89 4.32 1.79 -1.06
C TYR A 89 3.10 0.97 -1.49
N LEU A 90 1.97 1.64 -1.80
CA LEU A 90 0.74 0.99 -2.25
C LEU A 90 0.93 0.32 -3.60
N PHE A 91 1.63 0.96 -4.53
CA PHE A 91 1.92 0.41 -5.85
C PHE A 91 2.78 -0.85 -5.76
N VAL A 92 3.94 -0.78 -5.12
CA VAL A 92 4.89 -1.90 -5.10
C VAL A 92 4.32 -3.09 -4.32
N LEU A 93 3.70 -2.85 -3.17
CA LEU A 93 3.12 -3.93 -2.38
C LEU A 93 1.82 -4.46 -3.00
N GLY A 94 0.98 -3.60 -3.59
CA GLY A 94 -0.19 -4.02 -4.35
C GLY A 94 0.18 -4.98 -5.47
N ASP A 95 1.16 -4.60 -6.29
CA ASP A 95 1.74 -5.45 -7.34
C ASP A 95 2.29 -6.76 -6.76
N LEU A 96 3.06 -6.68 -5.67
CA LEU A 96 3.60 -7.88 -5.03
C LEU A 96 2.48 -8.83 -4.61
N PHE A 97 1.41 -8.34 -3.98
CA PHE A 97 0.31 -9.21 -3.56
C PHE A 97 -0.48 -9.79 -4.73
N ASP A 98 -0.73 -9.00 -5.77
CA ASP A 98 -1.44 -9.46 -6.97
C ASP A 98 -0.62 -10.50 -7.72
N SER A 99 0.72 -10.39 -7.69
CA SER A 99 1.60 -11.43 -8.21
C SER A 99 1.40 -12.80 -7.55
N TYR A 100 0.84 -12.89 -6.35
CA TYR A 100 0.51 -14.16 -5.69
C TYR A 100 -0.98 -14.51 -5.76
N LEU A 101 -1.84 -13.51 -5.61
CA LEU A 101 -3.27 -13.70 -5.36
C LEU A 101 -4.14 -13.59 -6.63
N ASN A 102 -3.71 -12.83 -7.64
CA ASN A 102 -4.48 -12.64 -8.86
C ASN A 102 -4.26 -13.82 -9.83
N ARG A 103 -5.35 -14.50 -10.18
CA ARG A 103 -5.34 -15.69 -11.04
C ARG A 103 -5.36 -15.38 -12.53
N ASN A 104 -5.58 -14.11 -12.89
CA ASN A 104 -5.76 -13.67 -14.27
C ASN A 104 -4.47 -13.10 -14.89
N ILE A 105 -3.42 -12.89 -14.10
CA ILE A 105 -2.12 -12.37 -14.56
C ILE A 105 -1.26 -13.54 -15.08
N PHE A 106 -0.64 -13.39 -16.25
CA PHE A 106 0.24 -14.44 -16.77
C PHE A 106 1.48 -14.62 -15.91
N HIS A 107 2.04 -15.84 -15.93
CA HIS A 107 3.20 -16.21 -15.12
C HIS A 107 4.40 -15.27 -15.29
N LYS A 108 4.65 -14.78 -16.51
CA LYS A 108 5.75 -13.86 -16.78
C LYS A 108 5.56 -12.53 -16.05
N GLU A 109 4.41 -11.87 -16.18
CA GLU A 109 4.14 -10.64 -15.44
C GLU A 109 4.20 -10.88 -13.92
N ARG A 110 3.65 -11.99 -13.42
CA ARG A 110 3.70 -12.32 -11.98
C ARG A 110 5.14 -12.39 -11.46
N ILE A 111 6.06 -13.00 -12.21
CA ILE A 111 7.48 -13.04 -11.83
C ILE A 111 8.09 -11.64 -11.79
N ILE A 112 7.79 -10.79 -12.78
CA ILE A 112 8.30 -9.41 -12.83
C ILE A 112 7.80 -8.61 -11.62
N MET A 113 6.50 -8.70 -11.31
CA MET A 113 5.87 -8.04 -10.16
C MET A 113 6.48 -8.51 -8.84
N ALA A 114 6.67 -9.82 -8.66
CA ALA A 114 7.29 -10.38 -7.47
C ALA A 114 8.75 -9.91 -7.32
N MET A 115 9.53 -9.88 -8.41
CA MET A 115 10.92 -9.41 -8.39
C MET A 115 11.01 -7.91 -8.08
N ARG A 116 10.10 -7.09 -8.61
CA ARG A 116 10.00 -5.66 -8.27
C ARG A 116 9.78 -5.47 -6.76
N GLY A 117 8.83 -6.20 -6.18
CA GLY A 117 8.58 -6.18 -4.74
C GLY A 117 9.78 -6.65 -3.92
N TYR A 118 10.45 -7.74 -4.34
CA TYR A 118 11.65 -8.27 -3.68
C TYR A 118 12.79 -7.24 -3.63
N PHE A 119 13.19 -6.68 -4.78
CA PHE A 119 14.28 -5.72 -4.82
C PHE A 119 13.95 -4.43 -4.06
N PHE A 120 12.72 -3.93 -4.19
CA PHE A 120 12.28 -2.77 -3.45
C PHE A 120 12.38 -2.99 -1.93
N LEU A 121 11.87 -4.11 -1.41
CA LEU A 121 11.92 -4.41 0.03
C LEU A 121 13.35 -4.53 0.55
N ASN A 122 14.27 -5.13 -0.22
CA ASN A 122 15.67 -5.22 0.16
C ASN A 122 16.34 -3.85 0.22
N MET A 123 16.19 -3.04 -0.83
CA MET A 123 16.74 -1.67 -0.85
C MET A 123 16.14 -0.80 0.25
N TRP A 124 14.85 -0.99 0.54
CA TRP A 124 14.20 -0.24 1.61
C TRP A 124 14.69 -0.66 3.00
N ALA A 125 14.93 -1.96 3.23
CA ALA A 125 15.52 -2.43 4.48
C ALA A 125 16.93 -1.86 4.67
N GLU A 126 17.78 -1.89 3.65
CA GLU A 126 19.13 -1.29 3.68
C GLU A 126 19.08 0.21 4.00
N TYR A 127 18.13 0.94 3.40
CA TYR A 127 17.95 2.37 3.65
C TYR A 127 17.54 2.69 5.11
N ILE A 128 16.77 1.82 5.75
CA ILE A 128 16.32 2.03 7.14
C ILE A 128 17.43 1.68 8.15
N GLU A 129 18.34 0.78 7.78
CA GLU A 129 19.45 0.33 8.64
C GLU A 129 20.70 1.24 8.55
N SER A 130 20.79 2.09 7.51
CA SER A 130 21.88 3.05 7.32
C SER A 130 21.75 4.29 8.19
#